data_AF-A0A0G0Z6M1-F1
#
_entry.id   AF-A0A0G0Z6M1-F1
#
_cell.length_a   1.000
_cell.length_b   1.000
_cell.length_c   1.000
_cell.angle_alpha   90.00
_cell.angle_beta   90.00
_cell.angle_gamma   90.00
#
_symmetry.space_group_name_H-M   'P 1'
#
loop_
_entity.id
_entity.type
_entity.pdbx_description
1 polymer ?
#
loop_
_entity_poly.entity_id
_entity_poly.type
_entity_poly.pdbx_seq_one_letter_code
_entity_poly.pdbx_strand_id
1 'polypeptide(L)'
;MAISRTKGSNGSVTIPRSEFIQLKKQALAYQSLTSQLFELPLRNTATEVRRDFEGTDLYTNCFLDDLESGLRKSSYSRKYGHRTIKKGS
;
A
#
# COMPACT_ATOMS: atom_id res chain seq x y z
N MET A 1 -15.24 32.71 13.30
CA MET A 1 -13.94 33.39 13.08
C MET A 1 -13.20 32.67 11.96
N ALA A 2 -12.96 33.34 10.84
CA ALA A 2 -12.21 32.76 9.72
C ALA A 2 -10.71 32.78 10.05
N ILE A 3 -10.05 31.63 9.97
CA ILE A 3 -8.62 31.49 10.25
C ILE A 3 -7.90 31.38 8.91
N SER A 4 -7.15 32.42 8.54
CA SER A 4 -6.55 32.57 7.22
C SER A 4 -5.15 31.97 7.18
N ARG A 5 -4.88 31.07 6.22
CA ARG A 5 -3.52 30.64 5.88
C ARG A 5 -2.71 31.82 5.36
N THR A 6 -1.50 31.99 5.86
CA THR A 6 -0.53 32.92 5.29
C THR A 6 0.60 32.11 4.64
N LYS A 7 0.82 32.35 3.34
CA LYS A 7 1.91 31.75 2.57
C LYS A 7 3.11 32.69 2.67
N GLY A 8 4.15 32.30 3.38
CA GLY A 8 5.41 33.04 3.40
C GLY A 8 6.11 32.95 2.05
N SER A 9 6.86 33.99 1.67
CA SER A 9 7.53 34.10 0.36
C SER A 9 8.58 33.02 0.07
N ASN A 10 8.89 32.15 1.05
CA ASN A 10 9.93 31.13 0.98
C ASN A 10 9.36 29.69 0.97
N GLY A 11 8.08 29.52 0.60
CA GLY A 11 7.42 28.20 0.59
C GLY A 11 7.06 27.65 1.97
N SER A 12 7.41 28.38 3.05
CA SER A 12 6.93 28.07 4.39
C SER A 12 5.47 28.47 4.54
N VAL A 13 4.64 27.52 4.97
CA VAL A 13 3.23 27.74 5.29
C VAL A 13 3.11 27.78 6.81
N THR A 14 2.76 28.94 7.35
CA THR A 14 2.49 29.10 8.77
C THR A 14 1.01 28.87 9.00
N ILE A 15 0.68 27.87 9.82
CA ILE A 15 -0.69 27.56 10.18
C ILE A 15 -0.96 27.85 11.66
N PRO A 16 -2.18 28.27 12.01
CA PRO A 16 -2.63 28.38 13.39
C PRO A 16 -2.51 27.04 14.13
N ARG A 17 -2.20 27.09 15.43
CA ARG A 17 -2.05 25.90 16.28
C ARG A 17 -3.30 25.01 16.28
N SER A 18 -4.50 25.61 16.25
CA SER A 18 -5.77 24.88 16.17
C SER A 18 -5.90 24.07 14.89
N GLU A 19 -5.55 24.67 13.74
CA GLU A 19 -5.53 23.99 12.44
C GLU A 19 -4.47 22.86 12.45
N PHE A 20 -3.29 23.10 13.02
CA PHE A 20 -2.25 22.07 13.15
C PHE A 20 -2.74 20.85 13.96
N ILE A 21 -3.41 21.07 15.10
CA ILE A 21 -3.91 19.98 15.94
C ILE A 21 -4.96 19.16 15.17
N GLN A 22 -5.85 19.82 14.43
CA GLN A 22 -6.86 19.13 13.61
C GLN A 22 -6.22 18.32 12.48
N LEU A 23 -5.29 18.92 11.73
CA LEU A 23 -4.56 18.24 10.65
C LEU A 23 -3.74 17.06 11.18
N LYS A 24 -3.10 17.20 12.34
CA LYS A 24 -2.38 16.10 13.00
C LYS A 24 -3.31 14.94 13.35
N LYS A 25 -4.50 15.24 13.89
CA LYS A 25 -5.50 14.19 14.22
C LYS A 25 -5.98 13.47 12.97
N GLN A 26 -6.24 14.21 11.89
CA GLN A 26 -6.62 13.62 10.60
C GLN A 26 -5.51 12.75 10.02
N ALA A 27 -4.27 13.23 10.02
CA ALA A 27 -3.11 12.47 9.53
C ALA A 27 -2.92 11.15 10.28
N LEU A 28 -3.03 11.16 11.62
CA LEU A 28 -2.96 9.95 12.43
C LEU A 28 -4.11 8.98 12.14
N ALA A 29 -5.33 9.49 11.95
CA ALA A 29 -6.47 8.66 11.56
C ALA A 29 -6.24 7.99 10.20
N TYR A 30 -5.79 8.73 9.20
CA TYR A 30 -5.43 8.15 7.89
C TYR A 30 -4.30 7.14 8.01
N GLN A 31 -3.25 7.42 8.78
CA GLN A 31 -2.16 6.48 9.01
C GLN A 31 -2.68 5.16 9.61
N SER A 32 -3.53 5.23 10.64
CA SER A 32 -4.13 4.04 11.25
C SER A 32 -5.05 3.25 10.32
N LEU A 33 -5.75 3.95 9.40
CA LEU A 33 -6.61 3.32 8.41
C LEU A 33 -5.78 2.64 7.30
N THR A 34 -4.72 3.32 6.82
CA THR A 34 -3.84 2.78 5.77
C THR A 34 -3.07 1.56 6.25
N SER A 35 -2.63 1.52 7.50
CA SER A 35 -2.00 0.31 8.04
C SER A 35 -2.95 -0.90 7.98
N GLN A 36 -4.24 -0.70 8.25
CA GLN A 36 -5.23 -1.79 8.22
C GLN A 36 -5.68 -2.16 6.80
N LEU A 37 -5.80 -1.19 5.89
CA LEU A 37 -6.24 -1.45 4.51
C LEU A 37 -5.17 -2.13 3.65
N PHE A 38 -3.91 -1.73 3.77
CA PHE A 38 -2.81 -2.42 3.07
C PHE A 38 -2.42 -3.74 3.75
N GLU A 39 -2.97 -4.01 4.95
CA GLU A 39 -2.89 -5.30 5.62
C GLU A 39 -4.01 -6.26 5.24
N LEU A 40 -4.98 -5.87 4.39
CA LEU A 40 -5.88 -6.83 3.75
C LEU A 40 -4.98 -7.91 3.12
N PRO A 41 -5.05 -9.15 3.61
CA PRO A 41 -4.07 -10.14 3.23
C PRO A 41 -4.32 -10.46 1.76
N LEU A 42 -3.39 -10.04 0.91
CA LEU A 42 -3.19 -10.68 -0.38
C LEU A 42 -2.77 -12.11 -0.03
N ARG A 43 -3.78 -13.00 0.08
CA ARG A 43 -3.61 -14.40 0.49
C ARG A 43 -2.87 -15.21 -0.59
N ASN A 44 -2.66 -14.61 -1.75
CA ASN A 44 -2.14 -15.29 -2.92
C ASN A 44 -0.61 -15.30 -2.85
N THR A 45 -0.03 -16.48 -2.97
CA THR A 45 1.41 -16.65 -3.17
C THR A 45 1.87 -15.97 -4.46
N ALA A 46 3.16 -15.67 -4.59
CA ALA A 46 3.70 -15.10 -5.83
C ALA A 46 3.36 -15.96 -7.06
N THR A 47 3.31 -17.29 -6.88
CA THR A 47 2.94 -18.26 -7.92
C THR A 47 1.44 -18.20 -8.26
N GLU A 48 0.55 -18.00 -7.28
CA GLU A 48 -0.89 -17.80 -7.55
C GLU A 48 -1.13 -16.48 -8.31
N VAL A 49 -0.43 -15.41 -7.92
CA VAL A 49 -0.52 -14.13 -8.66
C VAL A 49 -0.01 -14.29 -10.09
N ARG A 50 1.12 -14.98 -10.31
CA ARG A 50 1.58 -15.31 -11.67
C ARG A 50 0.50 -16.04 -12.46
N ARG A 51 -0.12 -17.07 -11.87
CA ARG A 51 -1.13 -17.90 -12.54
C ARG A 51 -2.37 -17.10 -12.92
N ASP A 52 -2.79 -16.17 -12.07
CA ASP A 52 -3.93 -15.29 -12.35
C ASP A 52 -3.66 -14.39 -13.57
N PHE A 53 -2.43 -13.88 -13.69
CA PHE A 53 -2.02 -13.06 -14.84
C PHE A 53 -1.79 -13.89 -16.10
N GLU A 54 -1.21 -15.09 -15.97
CA GLU A 54 -1.05 -16.04 -17.07
C GLU A 54 -2.40 -16.42 -17.69
N GLY A 55 -3.44 -16.61 -16.86
CA GLY A 55 -4.80 -16.91 -17.31
C GLY A 55 -5.49 -15.79 -18.09
N THR A 56 -4.91 -14.59 -18.13
CA THR A 56 -5.44 -13.49 -18.95
C THR A 56 -4.98 -13.54 -20.41
N ASP A 57 -3.90 -14.26 -20.71
CA ASP A 57 -3.26 -14.33 -22.04
C ASP A 57 -2.87 -12.95 -22.62
N LEU A 58 -2.79 -11.92 -21.76
CA LEU A 58 -2.43 -10.54 -22.14
C LEU A 58 -0.95 -10.23 -21.95
N TYR A 59 -0.20 -11.10 -21.27
CA TYR A 59 1.15 -10.83 -20.81
C TYR A 59 2.13 -11.87 -21.31
N THR A 60 3.33 -11.42 -21.65
CA THR A 60 4.41 -12.30 -22.10
C THR A 60 4.97 -13.12 -20.95
N ASN A 61 5.52 -14.30 -21.25
CA ASN A 61 6.20 -15.12 -20.25
C ASN A 61 7.34 -14.37 -19.54
N CYS A 62 8.08 -13.51 -20.25
CA CYS A 62 9.11 -12.67 -19.63
C CYS A 62 8.55 -11.73 -18.56
N PHE A 63 7.42 -11.07 -18.84
CA PHE A 63 6.76 -10.23 -17.84
C PHE A 63 6.29 -11.04 -16.63
N LEU A 64 5.73 -12.23 -16.85
CA LEU A 64 5.24 -13.11 -15.79
C LEU A 64 6.38 -13.59 -14.88
N ASP A 65 7.55 -13.92 -15.45
CA ASP A 65 8.73 -14.32 -14.70
C ASP A 65 9.32 -13.15 -13.89
N ASP A 66 9.37 -11.95 -14.48
CA ASP A 66 9.80 -10.73 -13.79
C ASP A 66 8.86 -10.35 -12.65
N LEU A 67 7.54 -10.49 -12.87
CA LEU A 67 6.51 -10.27 -11.86
C LEU A 67 6.69 -11.23 -10.68
N GLU A 68 6.81 -12.53 -10.94
CA GLU A 68 6.99 -13.54 -9.88
C GLU A 68 8.30 -13.30 -9.10
N SER A 69 9.40 -13.04 -9.82
CA SER A 69 10.71 -12.72 -9.24
C SER A 69 10.67 -11.46 -8.37
N GLY A 70 10.01 -10.41 -8.84
CA GLY A 70 9.79 -9.16 -8.12
C GLY A 70 8.97 -9.37 -6.85
N LEU A 71 7.87 -10.11 -6.93
CA LEU A 71 7.03 -10.45 -5.78
C LEU A 71 7.80 -11.26 -4.74
N ARG A 72 8.60 -12.24 -5.16
CA ARG A 72 9.44 -13.05 -4.26
C ARG A 72 10.52 -12.23 -3.53
N LYS A 73 11.10 -11.23 -4.19
CA LYS A 73 12.18 -10.40 -3.61
C LYS A 73 11.68 -9.18 -2.84
N SER A 74 10.44 -8.76 -3.07
CA SER A 74 9.85 -7.62 -2.38
C SER A 74 9.39 -7.94 -0.96
N SER A 75 8.94 -6.92 -0.22
CA SER A 75 8.27 -7.08 1.07
C SER A 75 6.98 -7.93 1.00
N TYR A 76 6.48 -8.22 -0.21
CA TYR A 76 5.35 -9.10 -0.44
C TYR A 76 5.61 -10.52 0.07
N SER A 77 6.76 -11.11 -0.28
CA SER A 77 7.11 -12.47 0.19
C SER A 77 7.25 -12.55 1.70
N ARG A 78 7.81 -11.52 2.33
CA ARG A 78 7.93 -11.43 3.79
C ARG A 78 6.57 -11.37 4.49
N LYS A 79 5.58 -10.70 3.88
CA LYS A 79 4.23 -10.54 4.45
C LYS A 79 3.29 -11.68 4.12
N TYR A 80 3.42 -12.31 2.95
CA TYR A 80 2.41 -13.22 2.40
C TYR A 80 2.97 -14.59 1.97
N GLY A 81 4.29 -14.78 1.92
CA GLY A 81 4.94 -16.02 1.45
C GLY A 81 4.76 -17.23 2.36
N HIS A 82 4.29 -17.06 3.60
CA HIS A 82 4.20 -18.14 4.61
C HIS A 82 2.78 -18.68 4.85
N ARG A 83 1.74 -18.18 4.16
CA ARG A 83 0.37 -18.69 4.34
C ARG A 83 -0.05 -19.55 3.16
N THR A 84 0.55 -20.73 3.04
CA THR A 84 -0.06 -21.81 2.25
C THR A 84 -1.32 -22.25 2.97
N ILE A 85 -2.50 -21.85 2.49
CA ILE A 85 -3.74 -22.51 2.87
C ILE A 85 -3.58 -23.97 2.41
N LYS A 86 -3.43 -24.91 3.36
CA LYS A 86 -3.64 -26.33 3.08
C LYS A 86 -5.05 -26.44 2.50
N LYS A 87 -5.17 -26.73 1.21
CA LYS A 87 -6.41 -27.25 0.65
C LYS A 87 -6.75 -28.50 1.45
N GLY A 88 -7.90 -28.46 2.13
CA GLY A 88 -8.46 -29.64 2.80
C GLY A 88 -8.64 -30.78 1.81
N SER A 89 -8.30 -31.98 2.30
CA SER A 89 -8.57 -33.28 1.67
C SER A 89 -10.03 -33.47 1.31
#